data_AF-A0A3L7TBT1-F1
#
_entry.id   AF-A0A3L7TBT1-F1
#
_cell.length_a   1.000
_cell.length_b   1.000
_cell.length_c   1.000
_cell.angle_alpha   90.00
_cell.angle_beta   90.00
_cell.angle_gamma   90.00
#
_symmetry.space_group_name_H-M   'P 1'
#
loop_
_entity.id
_entity.type
_entity.pdbx_description
1 polymer ?
#
loop_
_entity_poly.entity_id
_entity_poly.type
_entity_poly.pdbx_seq_one_letter_code
_entity_poly.pdbx_strand_id
1 'polypeptide(L)'
;MPMSPNVPDTNASNDAASREPCPNCGYDLRATTVGARCPECGTKRITVARSQVQDIAREADAARDRLEDGWRLWARTLLISPLIVFGLMGSCLGPALLVAFAFVAPFRLIALRKMTPKDPYAQRLRSMEMDLARARKFAVIECGIAIAVVIIAILRSLPSAFISHEFYLGVALLCAIWQCVTLLNAHQLARSTPPLLVDASRLPTSSHAWIWFPCTISIMLYCLTASAIVVGMQMQSDAFLVLGSSFWFLAAVSMCIAAVWSRAHASLVCDCLFESQLFNARRMPDSFFNADNASTPLRFPSPKPPEDDTPIPLAD
;
A
#
# COMPACT_ATOMS: atom_id res chain seq x y z
N MET A 1 5.30 -26.23 53.77
CA MET A 1 4.36 -26.74 52.76
C MET A 1 3.83 -25.52 52.00
N PRO A 2 4.15 -25.35 50.71
CA PRO A 2 3.67 -24.20 49.95
C PRO A 2 2.20 -24.39 49.56
N MET A 3 1.35 -23.46 49.96
CA MET A 3 -0.05 -23.41 49.54
C MET A 3 -0.12 -23.03 48.06
N SER A 4 -0.71 -23.93 47.26
CA SER A 4 -1.00 -23.69 45.85
C SER A 4 -2.04 -22.56 45.75
N PRO A 5 -1.81 -21.50 44.97
CA PRO A 5 -2.80 -20.45 44.78
C PRO A 5 -4.02 -21.03 44.04
N ASN A 6 -5.20 -20.88 44.64
CA ASN A 6 -6.49 -21.13 44.03
C ASN A 6 -6.63 -20.21 42.80
N VAL A 7 -6.56 -20.80 41.60
CA VAL A 7 -6.94 -20.13 40.35
C VAL A 7 -8.46 -20.20 40.28
N PRO A 8 -9.20 -19.08 40.39
CA PRO A 8 -10.65 -19.09 40.24
C PRO A 8 -11.03 -19.53 38.82
N ASP A 9 -11.96 -20.49 38.75
CA ASP A 9 -12.52 -21.04 37.51
C ASP A 9 -13.11 -19.92 36.64
N THR A 10 -12.36 -19.50 35.63
CA THR A 10 -12.71 -18.41 34.69
C THR A 10 -13.59 -18.90 33.53
N ASN A 11 -14.41 -19.93 33.76
CA ASN A 11 -15.25 -20.53 32.71
C ASN A 11 -16.66 -19.95 32.60
N ALA A 12 -17.08 -19.07 33.52
CA ALA A 12 -18.44 -18.51 33.55
C ALA A 12 -18.71 -17.36 32.53
N SER A 13 -17.72 -16.89 31.78
CA SER A 13 -17.88 -15.77 30.82
C SER A 13 -18.06 -16.20 29.36
N ASN A 14 -18.23 -17.50 29.09
CA ASN A 14 -18.29 -18.04 27.72
C ASN A 14 -19.70 -18.17 27.12
N ASP A 15 -20.77 -17.94 27.90
CA ASP A 15 -22.17 -18.05 27.43
C ASP A 15 -22.75 -16.73 26.88
N ALA A 16 -21.95 -15.69 26.76
CA ALA A 16 -22.34 -14.45 26.07
C ALA A 16 -22.32 -14.57 24.53
N ALA A 17 -22.13 -15.79 23.99
CA ALA A 17 -22.12 -16.07 22.58
C ALA A 17 -23.54 -15.91 21.97
N SER A 18 -23.79 -14.70 21.45
CA SER A 18 -24.90 -14.24 20.60
C SER A 18 -26.29 -14.24 21.26
N ARG A 19 -26.59 -13.12 21.92
CA ARG A 19 -27.93 -12.69 22.37
C ARG A 19 -28.77 -12.13 21.22
N GLU A 20 -28.54 -12.58 19.99
CA GLU A 20 -29.22 -12.02 18.83
C GLU A 20 -30.62 -12.65 18.66
N PRO A 21 -31.66 -11.83 18.46
CA PRO A 21 -33.00 -12.32 18.17
C PRO A 21 -33.03 -13.05 16.82
N CYS A 22 -34.05 -13.88 16.60
CA CYS A 22 -34.23 -14.59 15.34
C CYS A 22 -34.25 -13.58 14.16
N PRO A 23 -33.44 -13.77 13.11
CA PRO A 23 -33.34 -12.81 12.01
C PRO A 23 -34.62 -12.70 11.17
N ASN A 24 -35.52 -13.68 11.26
CA ASN A 24 -36.77 -13.70 10.50
C ASN A 24 -37.93 -13.02 11.26
N CYS A 25 -38.09 -13.32 12.56
CA CYS A 25 -39.26 -12.88 13.33
C CYS A 25 -38.94 -12.01 14.55
N GLY A 26 -37.67 -11.78 14.88
CA GLY A 26 -37.26 -10.97 16.03
C GLY A 26 -37.41 -11.66 17.39
N TYR A 27 -37.86 -12.92 17.45
CA TYR A 27 -38.02 -13.67 18.70
C TYR A 27 -36.68 -13.84 19.44
N ASP A 28 -36.66 -13.61 20.75
CA ASP A 28 -35.46 -13.75 21.58
C ASP A 28 -35.08 -15.24 21.78
N LEU A 29 -33.95 -15.66 21.22
CA LEU A 29 -33.51 -17.05 21.23
C LEU A 29 -32.66 -17.43 22.44
N ARG A 30 -32.52 -16.55 23.45
CA ARG A 30 -31.67 -16.79 24.64
C ARG A 30 -32.00 -18.06 25.42
N ALA A 31 -33.25 -18.53 25.40
CA ALA A 31 -33.67 -19.73 26.13
C ALA A 31 -33.56 -21.04 25.32
N THR A 32 -33.17 -20.97 24.04
CA THR A 32 -33.13 -22.13 23.14
C THR A 32 -31.71 -22.68 22.96
N THR A 33 -31.58 -24.01 22.89
CA THR A 33 -30.29 -24.68 22.70
C THR A 33 -29.66 -24.31 21.36
N VAL A 34 -28.33 -24.23 21.33
CA VAL A 34 -27.54 -23.93 20.12
C VAL A 34 -27.89 -24.95 19.02
N GLY A 35 -28.34 -24.47 17.86
CA GLY A 35 -28.76 -25.29 16.71
C GLY A 35 -30.26 -25.64 16.65
N ALA A 36 -31.05 -25.25 17.66
CA ALA A 36 -32.51 -25.40 17.64
C ALA A 36 -33.17 -24.49 16.58
N ARG A 37 -34.37 -24.87 16.14
CA ARG A 37 -35.21 -24.02 15.29
C ARG A 37 -35.93 -22.98 16.15
N CYS A 38 -36.14 -21.78 15.60
CA CYS A 38 -36.96 -20.77 16.24
C CYS A 38 -38.38 -21.32 16.48
N PRO A 39 -38.94 -21.22 17.70
CA PRO A 39 -40.26 -21.76 18.00
C PRO A 39 -41.39 -21.03 17.27
N GLU A 40 -41.22 -19.75 16.94
CA GLU A 40 -42.25 -18.94 16.28
C GLU A 40 -42.32 -19.19 14.77
N CYS A 41 -41.16 -19.18 14.10
CA CYS A 41 -41.11 -19.19 12.63
C CYS A 41 -40.43 -20.43 12.03
N GLY A 42 -39.92 -21.34 12.85
CA GLY A 42 -39.24 -22.56 12.40
C GLY A 42 -37.85 -22.34 11.76
N THR A 43 -37.40 -21.08 11.60
CA THR A 43 -36.10 -20.75 11.00
C THR A 43 -34.97 -21.41 11.80
N LYS A 44 -34.10 -22.14 11.11
CA LYS A 44 -32.97 -22.83 11.74
C LYS A 44 -31.90 -21.81 12.11
N ARG A 45 -31.42 -21.81 13.36
CA ARG A 45 -30.32 -20.93 13.77
C ARG A 45 -29.04 -21.40 13.08
N ILE A 46 -28.45 -20.57 12.23
CA ILE A 46 -27.12 -20.84 11.67
C ILE A 46 -26.12 -20.64 12.81
N THR A 47 -25.64 -21.75 13.36
CA THR A 47 -24.56 -21.71 14.34
C THR A 47 -23.27 -21.77 13.58
N VAL A 48 -22.68 -20.60 13.30
CA VAL A 48 -21.29 -20.55 12.87
C VAL A 48 -20.48 -21.16 14.01
N ALA A 49 -19.78 -22.27 13.76
CA ALA A 49 -18.99 -22.92 14.78
C ALA A 49 -17.98 -21.91 15.34
N ARG A 50 -17.83 -21.81 16.66
CA ARG A 50 -16.88 -20.88 17.29
C ARG A 50 -15.46 -21.05 16.74
N SER A 51 -15.08 -22.28 16.38
CA SER A 51 -13.84 -22.58 15.68
C SER A 51 -13.74 -21.86 14.33
N GLN A 52 -14.79 -21.88 13.53
CA GLN A 52 -14.83 -21.19 12.23
C GLN A 52 -14.69 -19.67 12.40
N VAL A 53 -15.34 -19.06 13.40
CA VAL A 53 -15.15 -17.62 13.69
C VAL A 53 -13.71 -17.32 14.12
N GLN A 54 -13.11 -18.18 14.92
CA GLN A 54 -11.71 -18.05 15.33
C GLN A 54 -10.75 -18.22 14.15
N ASP A 55 -11.02 -19.14 13.24
CA ASP A 55 -10.20 -19.35 12.03
C ASP A 55 -10.29 -18.14 11.09
N ILE A 56 -11.49 -17.59 10.88
CA ILE A 56 -11.69 -16.36 10.10
C ILE A 56 -10.97 -15.17 10.73
N ALA A 57 -11.01 -15.04 12.06
CA ALA A 57 -10.29 -13.98 12.78
C ALA A 57 -8.76 -14.15 12.62
N ARG A 58 -8.22 -15.37 12.76
CA ARG A 58 -6.80 -15.67 12.55
C ARG A 58 -6.36 -15.39 11.12
N GLU A 59 -7.17 -15.73 10.13
CA GLU A 59 -6.88 -15.42 8.73
C GLU A 59 -6.89 -13.91 8.45
N ALA A 60 -7.83 -13.17 9.05
CA ALA A 60 -7.89 -11.72 8.95
C ALA A 60 -6.64 -11.06 9.58
N ASP A 61 -6.21 -11.54 10.75
CA ASP A 61 -4.98 -11.07 11.40
C ASP A 61 -3.74 -11.39 10.55
N ALA A 62 -3.64 -12.61 10.01
CA ALA A 62 -2.53 -12.97 9.12
C ALA A 62 -2.53 -12.16 7.80
N ALA A 63 -3.70 -11.80 7.26
CA ALA A 63 -3.80 -10.91 6.11
C ALA A 63 -3.33 -9.48 6.44
N ARG A 64 -3.71 -8.96 7.61
CA ARG A 64 -3.27 -7.66 8.14
C ARG A 64 -1.75 -7.61 8.28
N ASP A 65 -1.14 -8.61 8.90
CA ASP A 65 0.31 -8.68 9.10
C ASP A 65 1.07 -8.70 7.75
N ARG A 66 0.55 -9.45 6.76
CA ARG A 66 1.14 -9.50 5.41
C ARG A 66 1.05 -8.16 4.68
N LEU A 67 -0.05 -7.44 4.84
CA LEU A 67 -0.25 -6.09 4.30
C LEU A 67 0.71 -5.10 4.94
N GLU A 68 0.83 -5.11 6.27
CA GLU A 68 1.75 -4.28 7.03
C GLU A 68 3.21 -4.54 6.61
N ASP A 69 3.62 -5.80 6.54
CA ASP A 69 4.94 -6.21 6.05
C ASP A 69 5.20 -5.71 4.63
N GLY A 70 4.21 -5.84 3.75
CA GLY A 70 4.28 -5.34 2.38
C GLY A 70 4.51 -3.84 2.34
N TRP A 71 3.73 -3.07 3.09
CA TRP A 71 3.83 -1.61 3.17
C TRP A 71 5.15 -1.14 3.76
N ARG A 72 5.62 -1.78 4.84
CA ARG A 72 6.92 -1.47 5.45
C ARG A 72 8.07 -1.77 4.51
N LEU A 73 8.03 -2.92 3.83
CA LEU A 73 9.06 -3.26 2.84
C LEU A 73 9.06 -2.25 1.70
N TRP A 74 7.88 -1.93 1.17
CA TRP A 74 7.72 -0.94 0.11
C TRP A 74 8.25 0.44 0.51
N ALA A 75 7.86 0.94 1.69
CA ALA A 75 8.34 2.21 2.23
C ALA A 75 9.86 2.25 2.42
N ARG A 76 10.48 1.16 2.90
CA ARG A 76 11.95 1.06 3.01
C ARG A 76 12.62 1.12 1.63
N THR A 77 12.08 0.43 0.63
CA THR A 77 12.64 0.42 -0.73
C THR A 77 12.50 1.76 -1.46
N LEU A 78 11.54 2.60 -1.08
CA LEU A 78 11.44 3.96 -1.63
C LEU A 78 12.58 4.86 -1.17
N LEU A 79 13.03 4.75 0.08
CA LEU A 79 14.15 5.56 0.58
C LEU A 79 15.48 5.25 -0.10
N ILE A 80 15.64 4.05 -0.64
CA ILE A 80 16.86 3.64 -1.33
C ILE A 80 16.88 4.21 -2.76
N SER A 81 15.72 4.52 -3.34
CA SER A 81 15.59 4.97 -4.74
C SER A 81 16.43 6.20 -5.10
N PRO A 82 16.44 7.27 -4.27
CA PRO A 82 17.24 8.46 -4.56
C PRO A 82 18.74 8.19 -4.54
N LEU A 83 19.22 7.18 -3.80
CA LEU A 83 20.65 6.85 -3.74
C LEU A 83 21.20 6.37 -5.08
N ILE A 84 20.35 5.78 -5.94
CA ILE A 84 20.70 5.44 -7.34
C ILE A 84 21.13 6.69 -8.10
N VAL A 85 20.38 7.78 -7.90
CA VAL A 85 20.54 9.06 -8.60
C VAL A 85 21.83 9.76 -8.16
N PHE A 86 22.15 9.69 -6.86
CA PHE A 86 23.41 10.20 -6.31
C PHE A 86 24.61 9.35 -6.74
N GLY A 87 24.46 8.02 -6.80
CA GLY A 87 25.51 7.11 -7.24
C GLY A 87 26.00 7.37 -8.67
N LEU A 88 25.13 7.89 -9.54
CA LEU A 88 25.48 8.27 -10.91
C LEU A 88 26.25 9.59 -11.01
N MET A 89 26.04 10.52 -10.08
CA MET A 89 26.78 11.79 -10.06
C MET A 89 28.20 11.62 -9.54
N GLY A 90 28.39 10.70 -8.58
CA GLY A 90 29.71 10.39 -8.04
C GLY A 90 30.42 9.35 -8.90
N SER A 91 31.35 9.77 -9.75
CA SER A 91 32.30 8.90 -10.47
C SER A 91 33.04 7.91 -9.55
N CYS A 92 33.01 8.12 -8.23
CA CYS A 92 33.64 7.28 -7.22
C CYS A 92 32.82 6.05 -6.78
N LEU A 93 31.48 6.08 -6.88
CA LEU A 93 30.62 5.02 -6.32
C LEU A 93 30.49 3.79 -7.25
N GLY A 94 30.89 3.94 -8.51
CA GLY A 94 31.19 2.85 -9.44
C GLY A 94 29.99 2.00 -9.89
N PRO A 95 30.19 1.11 -10.89
CA PRO A 95 29.15 0.19 -11.39
C PRO A 95 28.58 -0.72 -10.31
N ALA A 96 29.37 -1.09 -9.29
CA ALA A 96 28.96 -2.02 -8.25
C ALA A 96 27.76 -1.51 -7.42
N LEU A 97 27.73 -0.22 -7.06
CA LEU A 97 26.61 0.34 -6.31
C LEU A 97 25.37 0.50 -7.18
N LEU A 98 25.54 0.84 -8.46
CA LEU A 98 24.44 0.87 -9.43
C LEU A 98 23.76 -0.51 -9.52
N VAL A 99 24.57 -1.58 -9.58
CA VAL A 99 24.09 -2.97 -9.56
C VAL A 99 23.39 -3.29 -8.25
N ALA A 100 23.98 -2.92 -7.11
CA ALA A 100 23.37 -3.15 -5.80
C ALA A 100 22.00 -2.46 -5.69
N PHE A 101 21.88 -1.23 -6.18
CA PHE A 101 20.62 -0.50 -6.14
C PHE A 101 19.60 -0.94 -7.21
N ALA A 102 20.04 -1.57 -8.32
CA ALA A 102 19.13 -2.22 -9.28
C ALA A 102 18.23 -3.28 -8.62
N PHE A 103 18.69 -3.92 -7.53
CA PHE A 103 17.89 -4.86 -6.75
C PHE A 103 16.72 -4.21 -5.99
N VAL A 104 16.66 -2.89 -5.89
CA VAL A 104 15.52 -2.22 -5.23
C VAL A 104 14.21 -2.47 -5.99
N ALA A 105 14.24 -2.54 -7.32
CA ALA A 105 13.06 -2.82 -8.14
C ALA A 105 12.42 -4.20 -7.85
N PRO A 106 13.15 -5.32 -7.82
CA PRO A 106 12.57 -6.61 -7.45
C PRO A 106 12.06 -6.65 -6.00
N PHE A 107 12.70 -5.96 -5.05
CA PHE A 107 12.16 -5.88 -3.68
C PHE A 107 10.81 -5.18 -3.62
N ARG A 108 10.56 -4.15 -4.45
CA ARG A 108 9.23 -3.53 -4.58
C ARG A 108 8.21 -4.49 -5.16
N LEU A 109 8.60 -5.26 -6.18
CA LEU A 109 7.72 -6.27 -6.75
C LEU A 109 7.34 -7.34 -5.71
N ILE A 110 8.29 -7.77 -4.86
CA ILE A 110 8.03 -8.67 -3.74
C ILE A 110 7.08 -8.03 -2.73
N ALA A 111 7.29 -6.75 -2.39
CA ALA A 111 6.41 -6.01 -1.49
C ALA A 111 4.96 -5.96 -2.01
N LEU A 112 4.76 -5.63 -3.29
CA LEU A 112 3.45 -5.62 -3.93
C LEU A 112 2.80 -7.01 -4.00
N ARG A 113 3.60 -8.08 -4.16
CA ARG A 113 3.10 -9.46 -4.08
C ARG A 113 2.63 -9.81 -2.67
N LYS A 114 3.33 -9.36 -1.62
CA LYS A 114 2.91 -9.55 -0.22
C LYS A 114 1.59 -8.85 0.10
N MET A 115 1.35 -7.67 -0.48
CA MET A 115 0.09 -6.93 -0.34
C MET A 115 -1.09 -7.59 -1.06
N THR A 116 -0.85 -8.61 -1.88
CA THR A 116 -1.91 -9.26 -2.66
C THR A 116 -2.63 -10.28 -1.80
N PRO A 117 -3.91 -10.07 -1.47
CA PRO A 117 -4.67 -11.04 -0.72
C PRO A 117 -4.83 -12.33 -1.54
N LYS A 118 -4.51 -13.49 -0.95
CA LYS A 118 -4.73 -14.82 -1.56
C LYS A 118 -6.04 -15.48 -1.11
N ASP A 119 -6.65 -14.93 -0.08
CA ASP A 119 -7.70 -15.55 0.74
C ASP A 119 -9.10 -15.05 0.34
N PRO A 120 -10.22 -15.67 0.79
CA PRO A 120 -11.60 -15.25 0.49
C PRO A 120 -11.91 -13.76 0.74
N TYR A 121 -11.12 -13.09 1.59
CA TYR A 121 -11.14 -11.64 1.77
C TYR A 121 -10.77 -10.83 0.50
N ALA A 122 -10.14 -11.46 -0.49
CA ALA A 122 -9.84 -10.87 -1.80
C ALA A 122 -11.09 -10.30 -2.47
N GLN A 123 -12.28 -10.87 -2.22
CA GLN A 123 -13.52 -10.33 -2.78
C GLN A 123 -13.84 -8.93 -2.26
N ARG A 124 -13.54 -8.63 -0.99
CA ARG A 124 -13.71 -7.29 -0.41
C ARG A 124 -12.63 -6.31 -0.87
N LEU A 125 -11.46 -6.84 -1.18
CA LEU A 125 -10.31 -6.07 -1.66
C LEU A 125 -10.22 -6.04 -3.19
N ARG A 126 -11.28 -6.43 -3.93
CA ARG A 126 -11.28 -6.42 -5.41
C ARG A 126 -10.97 -5.06 -6.01
N SER A 127 -11.45 -3.98 -5.40
CA SER A 127 -11.11 -2.62 -5.83
C SER A 127 -9.60 -2.38 -5.73
N MET A 128 -9.00 -2.78 -4.60
CA MET A 128 -7.56 -2.70 -4.36
C MET A 128 -6.76 -3.62 -5.28
N GLU A 129 -7.30 -4.78 -5.65
CA GLU A 129 -6.63 -5.75 -6.52
C GLU A 129 -6.33 -5.16 -7.90
N MET A 130 -7.27 -4.39 -8.48
CA MET A 130 -7.04 -3.73 -9.76
C MET A 130 -5.89 -2.72 -9.68
N ASP A 131 -5.81 -1.94 -8.60
CA ASP A 131 -4.76 -0.95 -8.43
C ASP A 131 -3.41 -1.59 -8.09
N LEU A 132 -3.39 -2.65 -7.28
CA LEU A 132 -2.20 -3.46 -7.05
C LEU A 132 -1.72 -4.16 -8.33
N ALA A 133 -2.63 -4.62 -9.19
CA ALA A 133 -2.27 -5.20 -10.48
C ALA A 133 -1.63 -4.16 -11.41
N ARG A 134 -2.13 -2.93 -11.43
CA ARG A 134 -1.50 -1.81 -12.16
C ARG A 134 -0.13 -1.47 -11.57
N ALA A 135 -0.02 -1.34 -10.25
CA ALA A 135 1.25 -1.10 -9.56
C ALA A 135 2.29 -2.19 -9.85
N ARG A 136 1.86 -3.47 -9.92
CA ARG A 136 2.73 -4.59 -10.31
C ARG A 136 3.22 -4.46 -11.75
N LYS A 137 2.39 -4.02 -12.70
CA LYS A 137 2.84 -3.76 -14.07
C LYS A 137 3.93 -2.70 -14.10
N PHE A 138 3.77 -1.61 -13.36
CA PHE A 138 4.82 -0.58 -13.22
C PHE A 138 6.09 -1.14 -12.58
N ALA A 139 5.98 -1.93 -11.50
CA ALA A 139 7.15 -2.56 -10.88
C ALA A 139 7.88 -3.55 -11.80
N VAL A 140 7.18 -4.24 -12.70
CA VAL A 140 7.81 -5.08 -13.74
C VAL A 140 8.57 -4.22 -14.75
N ILE A 141 7.99 -3.09 -15.18
CA ILE A 141 8.67 -2.12 -16.05
C ILE A 141 9.92 -1.57 -15.34
N GLU A 142 9.82 -1.21 -14.05
CA GLU A 142 10.98 -0.80 -13.23
C GLU A 142 12.07 -1.86 -13.21
N CYS A 143 11.72 -3.15 -13.04
CA CYS A 143 12.69 -4.24 -13.08
C CYS A 143 13.37 -4.35 -14.45
N GLY A 144 12.61 -4.20 -15.54
CA GLY A 144 13.16 -4.20 -16.90
C GLY A 144 14.17 -3.08 -17.12
N ILE A 145 13.85 -1.86 -16.67
CA ILE A 145 14.77 -0.72 -16.75
C ILE A 145 16.00 -0.95 -15.87
N ALA A 146 15.83 -1.44 -14.65
CA ALA A 146 16.94 -1.75 -13.74
C ALA A 146 17.90 -2.79 -14.35
N ILE A 147 17.38 -3.84 -14.99
CA ILE A 147 18.19 -4.84 -15.69
C ILE A 147 18.95 -4.19 -16.85
N ALA A 148 18.29 -3.35 -17.66
CA ALA A 148 18.95 -2.63 -18.75
C ALA A 148 20.10 -1.75 -18.23
N VAL A 149 19.86 -1.00 -17.15
CA VAL A 149 20.88 -0.16 -16.49
C VAL A 149 22.07 -1.01 -15.99
N VAL A 150 21.81 -2.19 -15.42
CA VAL A 150 22.86 -3.14 -14.99
C VAL A 150 23.68 -3.67 -16.17
N ILE A 151 23.02 -4.12 -17.24
CA ILE A 151 23.70 -4.63 -18.43
C ILE A 151 24.60 -3.53 -19.00
N ILE A 152 24.07 -2.32 -19.13
CA ILE A 152 24.80 -1.14 -19.61
C ILE A 152 26.03 -0.87 -18.71
N ALA A 153 25.86 -0.89 -17.39
CA ALA A 153 26.96 -0.70 -16.45
C ALA A 153 28.04 -1.79 -16.50
N ILE A 154 27.66 -3.05 -16.75
CA ILE A 154 28.60 -4.16 -16.96
C ILE A 154 29.33 -4.00 -18.28
N LEU A 155 28.62 -3.69 -19.37
CA LEU A 155 29.24 -3.44 -20.68
C LEU A 155 30.26 -2.31 -20.61
N ARG A 156 30.00 -1.28 -19.81
CA ARG A 156 30.96 -0.20 -19.53
C ARG A 156 32.23 -0.67 -18.84
N SER A 157 32.17 -1.70 -17.99
CA SER A 157 33.36 -2.22 -17.32
C SER A 157 34.32 -2.98 -18.26
N LEU A 158 33.91 -3.23 -19.50
CA LEU A 158 34.77 -3.86 -20.49
C LEU A 158 35.77 -2.84 -21.07
N PRO A 159 37.08 -3.15 -21.10
CA PRO A 159 38.13 -2.21 -21.51
C PRO A 159 38.04 -1.76 -22.97
N SER A 160 37.28 -2.44 -23.81
CA SER A 160 37.09 -2.13 -25.23
C SER A 160 35.82 -1.31 -25.54
N ALA A 161 34.97 -1.04 -24.54
CA ALA A 161 33.76 -0.25 -24.76
C ALA A 161 34.12 1.23 -24.81
N PHE A 162 34.03 1.84 -25.99
CA PHE A 162 34.22 3.28 -26.15
C PHE A 162 33.27 4.06 -25.24
N ILE A 163 33.84 4.82 -24.30
CA ILE A 163 33.12 5.73 -23.41
C ILE A 163 32.74 6.96 -24.23
N SER A 164 31.67 6.86 -25.02
CA SER A 164 31.10 8.05 -25.66
C SER A 164 30.26 8.83 -24.64
N HIS A 165 30.24 10.16 -24.74
CA HIS A 165 29.35 10.98 -23.91
C HIS A 165 27.87 10.60 -24.10
N GLU A 166 27.51 10.13 -25.29
CA GLU A 166 26.16 9.63 -25.63
C GLU A 166 25.72 8.48 -24.71
N PHE A 167 26.66 7.64 -24.29
CA PHE A 167 26.39 6.54 -23.38
C PHE A 167 25.90 7.03 -22.01
N TYR A 168 26.58 8.03 -21.43
CA TYR A 168 26.19 8.60 -20.14
C TYR A 168 24.84 9.27 -20.21
N LEU A 169 24.56 9.97 -21.31
CA LEU A 169 23.26 10.57 -21.56
C LEU A 169 22.15 9.51 -21.60
N GLY A 170 22.39 8.37 -22.28
CA GLY A 170 21.44 7.25 -22.32
C GLY A 170 21.18 6.65 -20.93
N VAL A 171 22.22 6.43 -20.13
CA VAL A 171 22.08 5.94 -18.74
C VAL A 171 21.32 6.94 -17.88
N ALA A 172 21.66 8.22 -17.97
CA ALA A 172 21.00 9.29 -17.22
C ALA A 172 19.50 9.34 -17.57
N LEU A 173 19.15 9.26 -18.86
CA LEU A 173 17.76 9.25 -19.31
C LEU A 173 17.01 8.01 -18.80
N LEU A 174 17.61 6.82 -18.88
CA LEU A 174 17.01 5.59 -18.36
C LEU A 174 16.77 5.67 -16.85
N CYS A 175 17.71 6.23 -16.10
CA CYS A 175 17.56 6.40 -14.65
C CYS A 175 16.48 7.44 -14.33
N ALA A 176 16.40 8.54 -15.08
CA ALA A 176 15.31 9.50 -14.95
C ALA A 176 13.94 8.84 -15.22
N ILE A 177 13.81 8.06 -16.29
CA ILE A 177 12.58 7.31 -16.60
C ILE A 177 12.25 6.34 -15.47
N TRP A 178 13.23 5.59 -14.96
CA TRP A 178 13.03 4.67 -13.84
C TRP A 178 12.51 5.38 -12.59
N GLN A 179 13.07 6.55 -12.23
CA GLN A 179 12.58 7.32 -11.09
C GLN A 179 11.17 7.87 -11.32
N CYS A 180 10.87 8.35 -12.53
CA CYS A 180 9.52 8.78 -12.90
C CYS A 180 8.51 7.64 -12.73
N VAL A 181 8.82 6.44 -13.21
CA VAL A 181 7.94 5.25 -13.04
C VAL A 181 7.78 4.93 -11.54
N THR A 182 8.87 4.95 -10.78
CA THR A 182 8.84 4.72 -9.32
C THR A 182 7.91 5.70 -8.61
N LEU A 183 8.00 6.99 -8.93
CA LEU A 183 7.15 8.02 -8.33
C LEU A 183 5.69 7.87 -8.73
N LEU A 184 5.41 7.62 -10.01
CA LEU A 184 4.04 7.43 -10.49
C LEU A 184 3.40 6.23 -9.80
N ASN A 185 4.16 5.14 -9.64
CA ASN A 185 3.73 3.95 -8.92
C ASN A 185 3.43 4.27 -7.45
N ALA A 186 4.32 5.01 -6.78
CA ALA A 186 4.13 5.42 -5.39
C ALA A 186 2.95 6.35 -5.18
N HIS A 187 2.79 7.33 -6.07
CA HIS A 187 1.66 8.23 -6.06
C HIS A 187 0.35 7.48 -6.29
N GLN A 188 0.30 6.58 -7.28
CA GLN A 188 -0.90 5.80 -7.56
C GLN A 188 -1.32 4.96 -6.35
N LEU A 189 -0.36 4.28 -5.71
CA LEU A 189 -0.62 3.45 -4.54
C LEU A 189 -1.09 4.31 -3.35
N ALA A 190 -0.43 5.44 -3.11
CA ALA A 190 -0.80 6.39 -2.06
C ALA A 190 -2.17 7.05 -2.30
N ARG A 191 -2.63 7.20 -3.54
CA ARG A 191 -3.94 7.78 -3.86
C ARG A 191 -5.08 6.77 -3.75
N SER A 192 -4.87 5.57 -4.27
CA SER A 192 -5.94 4.56 -4.42
C SER A 192 -6.21 3.75 -3.16
N THR A 193 -5.16 3.47 -2.39
CA THR A 193 -5.22 2.42 -1.37
C THR A 193 -5.68 2.91 0.01
N PRO A 194 -5.25 4.09 0.52
CA PRO A 194 -5.64 4.54 1.85
C PRO A 194 -7.16 4.70 2.07
N PRO A 195 -7.96 5.25 1.13
CA PRO A 195 -9.40 5.37 1.34
C PRO A 195 -10.11 4.02 1.51
N LEU A 196 -9.50 2.93 1.05
CA LEU A 196 -10.01 1.57 1.21
C LEU A 196 -9.56 0.93 2.53
N LEU A 197 -8.42 1.35 3.06
CA LEU A 197 -7.79 0.73 4.24
C LEU A 197 -8.00 1.51 5.53
N VAL A 198 -8.27 2.82 5.44
CA VAL A 198 -8.33 3.74 6.58
C VAL A 198 -9.55 4.63 6.44
N ASP A 199 -10.21 4.91 7.57
CA ASP A 199 -11.31 5.85 7.63
C ASP A 199 -10.83 7.26 7.21
N ALA A 200 -11.53 7.88 6.25
CA ALA A 200 -11.17 9.17 5.68
C ALA A 200 -11.05 10.28 6.74
N SER A 201 -11.78 10.17 7.85
CA SER A 201 -11.72 11.10 8.98
C SER A 201 -10.36 11.13 9.70
N ARG A 202 -9.56 10.07 9.58
CA ARG A 202 -8.25 9.95 10.24
C ARG A 202 -7.07 10.29 9.32
N LEU A 203 -7.29 10.31 8.01
CA LEU A 203 -6.26 10.69 7.06
C LEU A 203 -6.20 12.24 6.98
N PRO A 204 -5.04 12.86 7.22
CA PRO A 204 -4.92 14.30 7.05
C PRO A 204 -5.17 14.65 5.57
N THR A 205 -6.17 15.51 5.32
CA THR A 205 -6.59 15.92 3.96
C THR A 205 -5.46 16.56 3.14
N SER A 206 -4.46 17.13 3.81
CA SER A 206 -3.29 17.73 3.17
C SER A 206 -2.29 16.70 2.62
N SER A 207 -2.35 15.44 3.04
CA SER A 207 -1.32 14.42 2.74
C SER A 207 -1.12 14.18 1.24
N HIS A 208 -2.16 14.31 0.42
CA HIS A 208 -2.05 14.12 -1.03
C HIS A 208 -1.24 15.21 -1.73
N ALA A 209 -1.43 16.48 -1.36
CA ALA A 209 -0.73 17.60 -1.99
C ALA A 209 0.78 17.56 -1.72
N TRP A 210 1.16 17.15 -0.50
CA TRP A 210 2.56 17.06 -0.06
C TRP A 210 3.37 16.00 -0.79
N ILE A 211 2.73 14.93 -1.26
CA ILE A 211 3.41 13.90 -2.08
C ILE A 211 3.47 14.36 -3.54
N TRP A 212 2.39 14.96 -4.05
CA TRP A 212 2.29 15.31 -5.47
C TRP A 212 3.27 16.40 -5.89
N PHE A 213 3.39 17.48 -5.11
CA PHE A 213 4.24 18.61 -5.43
C PHE A 213 5.72 18.25 -5.66
N PRO A 214 6.42 17.55 -4.75
CA PRO A 214 7.81 17.16 -4.98
C PRO A 214 7.97 16.13 -6.11
N CYS A 215 6.98 15.25 -6.33
CA CYS A 215 7.02 14.34 -7.47
C CYS A 215 7.00 15.09 -8.80
N THR A 216 6.08 16.05 -8.96
CA THR A 216 5.96 16.86 -10.18
C THR A 216 7.21 17.70 -10.42
N ILE A 217 7.75 18.33 -9.36
CA ILE A 217 9.00 19.08 -9.44
C ILE A 217 10.17 18.19 -9.86
N SER A 218 10.30 16.99 -9.28
CA SER A 218 11.35 16.05 -9.63
C SER A 218 11.30 15.67 -11.11
N ILE A 219 10.11 15.34 -11.62
CA ILE A 219 9.90 15.00 -13.04
C ILE A 219 10.31 16.18 -13.94
N MET A 220 9.88 17.40 -13.61
CA MET A 220 10.25 18.59 -14.39
C MET A 220 11.77 18.82 -14.37
N LEU A 221 12.42 18.69 -13.22
CA LEU A 221 13.87 18.86 -13.09
C LEU A 221 14.65 17.79 -13.88
N TYR A 222 14.18 16.55 -13.93
CA TYR A 222 14.79 15.52 -14.79
C TYR A 222 14.66 15.85 -16.28
N CYS A 223 13.50 16.32 -16.73
CA CYS A 223 13.31 16.77 -18.11
C CYS A 223 14.23 17.95 -18.44
N LEU A 224 14.34 18.95 -17.54
CA LEU A 224 15.26 20.07 -17.70
C LEU A 224 16.72 19.64 -17.72
N THR A 225 17.08 18.65 -16.89
CA THR A 225 18.44 18.09 -16.89
C THR A 225 18.76 17.43 -18.22
N ALA A 226 17.88 16.56 -18.73
CA ALA A 226 18.09 15.90 -20.02
C ALA A 226 18.27 16.92 -21.15
N SER A 227 17.42 17.95 -21.20
CA SER A 227 17.53 19.05 -22.16
C SER A 227 18.83 19.83 -22.03
N ALA A 228 19.24 20.19 -20.81
CA ALA A 228 20.48 20.94 -20.57
C ALA A 228 21.72 20.14 -20.98
N ILE A 229 21.75 18.83 -20.71
CA ILE A 229 22.87 17.97 -21.11
C ILE A 229 22.94 17.85 -22.64
N VAL A 230 21.81 17.62 -23.32
CA VAL A 230 21.76 17.53 -24.79
C VAL A 230 22.28 18.82 -25.44
N VAL A 231 21.78 19.98 -24.97
CA VAL A 231 22.22 21.29 -25.47
C VAL A 231 23.70 21.54 -25.18
N GLY A 232 24.15 21.22 -23.97
CA GLY A 232 25.55 21.36 -23.57
C GLY A 232 26.50 20.54 -24.43
N MET A 233 26.11 19.31 -24.78
CA MET A 233 26.87 18.46 -25.70
C MET A 233 26.91 19.04 -27.12
N GLN A 234 25.78 19.52 -27.64
CA GLN A 234 25.71 20.09 -28.99
C GLN A 234 26.49 21.42 -29.12
N MET A 235 26.48 22.24 -28.08
CA MET A 235 27.16 23.54 -28.03
C MET A 235 28.61 23.45 -27.51
N GLN A 236 29.07 22.28 -27.06
CA GLN A 236 30.36 22.08 -26.38
C GLN A 236 30.56 23.06 -25.22
N SER A 237 29.51 23.30 -24.42
CA SER A 237 29.50 24.31 -23.36
C SER A 237 29.43 23.69 -21.97
N ASP A 238 30.49 23.92 -21.18
CA ASP A 238 30.58 23.46 -19.79
C ASP A 238 29.50 24.07 -18.89
N ALA A 239 29.05 25.30 -19.19
CA ALA A 239 28.02 25.98 -18.41
C ALA A 239 26.70 25.19 -18.40
N PHE A 240 26.31 24.61 -19.54
CA PHE A 240 25.10 23.78 -19.64
C PHE A 240 25.25 22.44 -18.92
N LEU A 241 26.45 21.87 -18.88
CA LEU A 241 26.73 20.64 -18.12
C LEU A 241 26.64 20.88 -16.61
N VAL A 242 27.15 22.02 -16.12
CA VAL A 242 27.03 22.44 -14.72
C VAL A 242 25.56 22.70 -14.36
N LEU A 243 24.82 23.36 -15.24
CA LEU A 243 23.38 23.62 -15.05
C LEU A 243 22.59 22.31 -14.99
N GLY A 244 22.83 21.38 -15.92
CA GLY A 244 22.20 20.06 -15.92
C GLY A 244 22.52 19.27 -14.65
N SER A 245 23.77 19.28 -14.20
CA SER A 245 24.19 18.65 -12.94
C SER A 245 23.48 19.26 -11.73
N SER A 246 23.27 20.57 -11.72
CA SER A 246 22.54 21.28 -10.66
C SER A 246 21.06 20.88 -10.63
N PHE A 247 20.40 20.80 -11.79
CA PHE A 247 19.02 20.32 -11.88
C PHE A 247 18.88 18.86 -11.46
N TRP A 248 19.85 18.01 -11.80
CA TRP A 248 19.88 16.62 -11.35
C TRP A 248 19.96 16.51 -9.83
N PHE A 249 20.84 17.30 -9.20
CA PHE A 249 20.98 17.34 -7.75
C PHE A 249 19.66 17.79 -7.08
N LEU A 250 19.04 18.85 -7.58
CA LEU A 250 17.74 19.32 -7.09
C LEU A 250 16.64 18.26 -7.27
N ALA A 251 16.63 17.54 -8.39
CA ALA A 251 15.71 16.44 -8.63
C ALA A 251 15.92 15.33 -7.58
N ALA A 252 17.17 14.96 -7.30
CA ALA A 252 17.51 13.95 -6.30
C ALA A 252 17.08 14.36 -4.88
N VAL A 253 17.27 15.63 -4.51
CA VAL A 253 16.80 16.18 -3.22
C VAL A 253 15.27 16.15 -3.14
N SER A 254 14.58 16.60 -4.19
CA SER A 254 13.11 16.57 -4.26
C SER A 254 12.56 15.14 -4.17
N MET A 255 13.25 14.17 -4.79
CA MET A 255 12.95 12.74 -4.67
C MET A 255 13.14 12.22 -3.25
N CYS A 256 14.22 12.60 -2.54
CA CYS A 256 14.40 12.24 -1.14
C CYS A 256 13.24 12.72 -0.29
N ILE A 257 12.80 13.97 -0.50
CA ILE A 257 11.64 14.53 0.19
C ILE A 257 10.40 13.68 -0.12
N ALA A 258 10.09 13.45 -1.40
CA ALA A 258 8.95 12.62 -1.82
C ALA A 258 8.98 11.22 -1.21
N ALA A 259 10.16 10.59 -1.15
CA ALA A 259 10.35 9.26 -0.56
C ALA A 259 10.12 9.25 0.96
N VAL A 260 10.60 10.26 1.68
CA VAL A 260 10.36 10.42 3.13
C VAL A 260 8.87 10.61 3.41
N TRP A 261 8.19 11.48 2.66
CA TRP A 261 6.75 11.69 2.79
C TRP A 261 5.94 10.44 2.45
N SER A 262 6.30 9.75 1.36
CA SER A 262 5.66 8.49 0.97
C SER A 262 5.83 7.41 2.03
N ARG A 263 7.01 7.34 2.68
CA ARG A 263 7.26 6.45 3.81
C ARG A 263 6.41 6.83 5.03
N ALA A 264 6.38 8.11 5.39
CA ALA A 264 5.60 8.58 6.54
C ALA A 264 4.11 8.27 6.34
N HIS A 265 3.60 8.51 5.14
CA HIS A 265 2.24 8.17 4.75
C HIS A 265 1.98 6.65 4.78
N ALA A 266 2.89 5.83 4.23
CA ALA A 266 2.77 4.38 4.32
C ALA A 266 2.79 3.86 5.76
N SER A 267 3.59 4.46 6.65
CA SER A 267 3.61 4.14 8.08
C SER A 267 2.29 4.51 8.74
N LEU A 268 1.76 5.70 8.47
CA LEU A 268 0.47 6.14 8.99
C LEU A 268 -0.67 5.23 8.53
N VAL A 269 -0.66 4.81 7.25
CA VAL A 269 -1.60 3.81 6.74
C VAL A 269 -1.47 2.49 7.50
N CYS A 270 -0.24 2.03 7.78
CA CYS A 270 -0.03 0.82 8.58
C CYS A 270 -0.62 0.95 9.98
N ASP A 271 -0.35 2.07 10.67
CA ASP A 271 -0.79 2.28 12.04
C ASP A 271 -2.32 2.39 12.14
N CYS A 272 -2.97 3.02 11.14
CA CYS A 272 -4.42 3.12 11.06
C CYS A 272 -5.11 1.88 10.48
N LEU A 273 -4.39 0.99 9.78
CA LEU A 273 -4.93 -0.27 9.25
C LEU A 273 -5.55 -1.12 10.37
N PHE A 274 -5.05 -0.93 11.60
CA PHE A 274 -5.48 -1.64 12.78
C PHE A 274 -6.92 -1.34 13.21
N GLU A 275 -7.49 -0.24 12.71
CA GLU A 275 -8.77 0.30 13.14
C GLU A 275 -9.86 0.17 12.08
N SER A 276 -9.51 -0.25 10.86
CA SER A 276 -10.45 -0.34 9.76
C SER A 276 -11.53 -1.39 10.04
N GLN A 277 -12.78 -1.02 9.74
CA GLN A 277 -13.93 -1.91 9.95
C GLN A 277 -13.82 -3.22 9.15
N LEU A 278 -13.02 -3.22 8.08
CA LEU A 278 -12.75 -4.40 7.24
C LEU A 278 -12.03 -5.52 8.01
N PHE A 279 -11.08 -5.17 8.89
CA PHE A 279 -10.29 -6.12 9.67
C PHE A 279 -10.77 -6.27 11.11
N ASN A 280 -11.72 -5.44 11.55
CA ASN A 280 -12.27 -5.50 12.90
C ASN A 280 -13.34 -6.60 13.00
N ALA A 281 -12.92 -7.87 12.93
CA ALA A 281 -13.81 -9.04 12.99
C ALA A 281 -14.70 -9.06 14.24
N ARG A 282 -14.28 -8.42 15.35
CA ARG A 282 -15.06 -8.30 16.59
C ARG A 282 -16.29 -7.41 16.49
N ARG A 283 -16.44 -6.60 15.43
CA ARG A 283 -17.59 -5.70 15.23
C ARG A 283 -18.48 -6.09 14.06
N MET A 284 -18.23 -7.21 13.37
CA MET A 284 -19.15 -7.62 12.32
C MET A 284 -20.45 -8.12 12.98
N PRO A 285 -21.61 -7.51 12.68
CA PRO A 285 -22.89 -8.00 13.19
C PRO A 285 -23.13 -9.42 12.64
N ASP A 286 -23.72 -10.33 13.44
CA ASP A 286 -23.84 -11.75 13.05
C ASP A 286 -24.65 -11.94 11.75
N SER A 287 -25.42 -10.92 11.34
CA SER A 287 -26.13 -10.85 10.05
C SER A 287 -25.23 -10.99 8.81
N PHE A 288 -23.92 -10.75 8.92
CA PHE A 288 -22.96 -10.93 7.83
C PHE A 288 -22.63 -12.39 7.51
N PHE A 289 -22.86 -13.32 8.43
CA PHE A 289 -22.49 -14.74 8.28
C PHE A 289 -23.64 -15.64 7.85
N ASN A 290 -24.79 -15.08 7.45
CA ASN A 290 -25.87 -15.85 6.84
C ASN A 290 -25.43 -16.36 5.45
N ALA A 291 -24.78 -17.53 5.45
CA ALA A 291 -24.19 -18.21 4.31
C ALA A 291 -25.22 -18.67 3.25
N ASP A 292 -26.52 -18.63 3.55
CA ASP A 292 -27.57 -19.06 2.63
C ASP A 292 -27.78 -18.09 1.45
N ASN A 293 -27.16 -16.91 1.48
CA ASN A 293 -27.15 -15.94 0.37
C ASN A 293 -25.78 -15.81 -0.31
N ALA A 294 -25.02 -16.91 -0.43
CA ALA A 294 -23.70 -16.92 -1.08
C ALA A 294 -23.70 -16.42 -2.56
N SER A 295 -24.87 -16.31 -3.20
CA SER A 295 -25.03 -15.74 -4.55
C SER A 295 -25.31 -14.24 -4.59
N THR A 296 -25.60 -13.60 -3.46
CA THR A 296 -25.94 -12.17 -3.44
C THR A 296 -24.67 -11.37 -3.17
N PRO A 297 -24.14 -10.60 -4.13
CA PRO A 297 -22.97 -9.77 -3.90
C PRO A 297 -23.24 -8.86 -2.70
N LEU A 298 -22.38 -8.95 -1.68
CA LEU A 298 -22.42 -8.12 -0.47
C LEU A 298 -22.58 -6.66 -0.88
N ARG A 299 -23.80 -6.15 -0.77
CA ARG A 299 -24.09 -4.74 -0.95
C ARG A 299 -23.72 -4.07 0.36
N PHE A 300 -22.54 -3.46 0.41
CA PHE A 300 -22.26 -2.53 1.49
C PHE A 300 -23.39 -1.50 1.50
N PRO A 301 -23.92 -1.15 2.68
CA PRO A 301 -24.81 0.00 2.75
C PRO A 301 -24.07 1.15 2.08
N SER A 302 -24.63 1.71 0.99
CA SER A 302 -24.09 2.94 0.42
C SER A 302 -23.90 3.90 1.58
N PRO A 303 -22.77 4.63 1.64
CA PRO A 303 -22.60 5.68 2.63
C PRO A 303 -23.89 6.47 2.65
N LYS A 304 -24.58 6.50 3.80
CA LYS A 304 -25.73 7.39 3.93
C LYS A 304 -25.19 8.76 3.50
N PRO A 305 -25.84 9.44 2.53
CA PRO A 305 -25.45 10.82 2.24
C PRO A 305 -25.40 11.55 3.59
N PRO A 306 -24.40 12.42 3.81
CA PRO A 306 -24.31 13.19 5.05
C PRO A 306 -25.71 13.72 5.32
N GLU A 307 -26.26 13.35 6.48
CA GLU A 307 -27.57 13.81 6.91
C GLU A 307 -27.54 15.32 6.78
N ASP A 308 -28.29 15.79 5.79
CA ASP A 308 -28.39 17.19 5.40
C ASP A 308 -28.66 17.96 6.69
N ASP A 309 -27.75 18.87 7.04
CA ASP A 309 -27.88 19.86 8.12
C ASP A 309 -29.06 20.76 7.76
N THR A 310 -30.26 20.19 7.80
CA THR A 310 -31.52 20.88 7.60
C THR A 310 -31.59 21.88 8.75
N PRO A 311 -31.60 23.19 8.45
CA PRO A 311 -31.55 24.21 9.49
C PRO A 311 -32.75 24.01 10.41
N ILE A 312 -32.46 23.91 11.71
CA ILE A 312 -33.46 23.83 12.77
C ILE A 312 -34.37 25.06 12.61
N PRO A 313 -35.69 24.91 12.38
CA PRO A 313 -36.57 26.06 12.35
C PRO A 313 -36.57 26.70 13.74
N LEU A 314 -36.09 27.95 13.81
CA LEU A 314 -36.30 28.79 14.98
C LEU A 314 -37.81 29.06 15.07
N ALA A 315 -38.41 28.69 16.20
CA ALA A 315 -39.80 28.99 16.47
C ALA A 315 -40.00 30.51 16.52
N ASP A 316 -40.97 30.99 15.75
CA ASP A 316 -41.50 32.36 15.80
C ASP A 316 -42.24 32.64 17.12
#